data_AF-A0A922X7A0-F1
#
_entry.id   AF-A0A922X7A0-F1
#
_cell.length_a   1.000
_cell.length_b   1.000
_cell.length_c   1.000
_cell.angle_alpha   90.00
_cell.angle_beta   90.00
_cell.angle_gamma   90.00
#
_symmetry.space_group_name_H-M   'P 1'
#
loop_
_entity.id
_entity.type
_entity.pdbx_description
1 polymer ?
#
loop_
_entity_poly.entity_id
_entity_poly.type
_entity_poly.pdbx_seq_one_letter_code
_entity_poly.pdbx_strand_id
1 'polypeptide(L)' 'MPRLSRILGPDGERIDLDELFGEARARPTLTGVRSPISGFPAEGLTPNRLAAIHRAAAQGDPLAWLELAEDIEERDP' A
#
# COMPACT_ATOMS: atom_id res chain seq x y z
N MET A 1 15.50 11.80 29.75
CA MET A 1 15.76 10.39 29.39
C MET A 1 14.44 9.78 28.98
N PRO A 2 14.37 9.03 27.87
CA PRO A 2 13.12 8.47 27.37
C PRO A 2 12.56 7.42 28.32
N ARG A 3 11.24 7.39 28.48
CA ARG A 3 10.54 6.38 29.26
C ARG A 3 10.43 5.08 28.45
N LEU A 4 11.21 4.08 28.84
CA LEU A 4 11.27 2.81 28.13
C LEU A 4 10.24 1.80 28.64
N SER A 5 9.66 1.04 27.71
CA SER A 5 8.76 -0.07 27.99
C SER A 5 9.49 -1.30 28.54
N ARG A 6 8.74 -2.23 29.15
CA ARG A 6 9.21 -3.59 29.41
C ARG A 6 9.05 -4.51 28.20
N ILE A 7 8.33 -4.06 27.17
CA ILE A 7 8.11 -4.78 25.91
C ILE A 7 9.24 -4.39 24.95
N LEU A 8 9.78 -5.39 24.25
CA LEU A 8 10.78 -5.22 23.21
C LEU A 8 10.09 -5.06 21.84
N GLY A 9 10.68 -4.23 20.99
CA GLY A 9 10.30 -4.08 19.60
C GLY A 9 10.81 -5.24 18.73
N PRO A 10 10.44 -5.26 17.44
CA PRO A 10 10.93 -6.26 16.48
C PRO A 10 12.45 -6.24 16.30
N ASP A 11 13.09 -5.13 16.65
CA ASP A 11 14.54 -4.91 16.68
C ASP A 11 15.22 -5.45 17.95
N GLY A 12 14.45 -5.96 18.91
CA GLY A 12 14.95 -6.47 20.18
C GLY A 12 15.24 -5.40 21.23
N GLU A 13 15.02 -4.12 20.91
CA GLU A 13 15.24 -3.01 21.83
C GLU A 13 13.96 -2.63 22.57
N ARG A 14 14.07 -1.97 23.73
CA ARG A 14 12.88 -1.54 24.48
C ARG A 14 12.17 -0.41 23.74
N ILE A 15 10.85 -0.53 23.60
CA ILE A 15 10.02 0.51 22.98
C ILE A 15 10.10 1.81 23.79
N ASP A 16 10.41 2.91 23.13
CA ASP A 16 10.31 4.26 23.70
C ASP A 16 8.84 4.68 23.78
N LEU A 17 8.33 4.79 25.00
CA LEU A 17 6.93 5.13 25.25
C LEU A 17 6.66 6.63 25.07
N ASP A 18 7.67 7.49 25.15
CA ASP A 18 7.50 8.92 24.90
C ASP A 18 7.50 9.20 23.40
N GLU A 19 8.23 8.41 22.61
CA GLU A 19 8.10 8.41 21.15
C GLU A 19 6.75 7.86 20.68
N LEU A 20 6.31 6.73 21.26
CA LEU A 20 5.07 6.05 20.85
C LEU A 20 3.80 6.84 21.18
N PHE A 21 3.74 7.42 22.39
CA PHE A 21 2.56 8.18 22.86
C PHE A 21 2.74 9.69 22.77
N GLY A 22 3.85 10.15 22.18
CA GLY A 22 4.14 11.56 21.94
C GLY A 22 3.37 12.12 20.75
N GLU A 23 3.97 13.09 20.05
CA GLU A 23 3.32 13.68 18.89
C GLU A 23 3.14 12.66 17.76
N ALA A 24 1.91 12.54 17.26
CA ALA A 24 1.57 11.64 16.17
C ALA A 24 2.43 11.94 14.92
N ARG A 25 3.26 10.96 14.52
CA ARG A 25 4.19 11.05 13.39
C ARG A 25 3.52 10.87 12.02
N ALA A 26 2.42 10.12 11.96
CA ALA A 26 1.66 9.83 10.73
C ALA A 26 0.19 10.28 10.89
N ARG A 27 -0.01 11.60 11.03
CA ARG A 27 -1.36 12.17 11.06
C ARG A 27 -2.01 12.05 9.67
N PRO A 28 -3.35 11.93 9.59
CA PRO A 28 -4.06 12.11 8.33
C PRO A 28 -3.69 13.46 7.73
N THR A 29 -3.02 13.46 6.58
CA THR A 29 -2.77 14.69 5.82
C THR A 29 -3.95 14.95 4.91
N LEU A 30 -4.49 16.18 4.93
CA LEU A 30 -5.52 16.63 3.97
C LEU A 30 -5.04 16.53 2.51
N THR A 31 -3.73 16.52 2.30
CA THR A 31 -3.06 16.42 1.01
C THR A 31 -2.09 15.24 1.01
N GLY A 32 -2.61 14.02 1.18
CA GLY A 32 -1.86 12.86 0.71
C GLY A 32 -1.96 12.83 -0.81
N VAL A 33 -0.92 13.28 -1.53
CA VAL A 33 -0.84 13.01 -2.97
C VAL A 33 -0.48 11.54 -3.13
N ARG A 34 -1.48 10.67 -3.01
CA ARG A 34 -1.38 9.36 -3.66
C ARG A 34 -1.42 9.67 -5.14
N SER A 35 -0.36 9.34 -5.89
CA SER A 35 -0.53 9.27 -7.35
C SER A 35 -1.66 8.26 -7.57
N PRO A 36 -2.77 8.66 -8.19
CA PRO A 36 -3.71 7.69 -8.70
C PRO A 36 -2.90 6.79 -9.61
N ILE A 37 -2.92 5.49 -9.34
CA ILE A 37 -2.43 4.52 -10.29
C ILE A 37 -3.46 4.59 -11.44
N SER A 38 -3.13 5.36 -12.47
CA SER A 38 -4.10 5.84 -13.45
C SER A 38 -4.20 4.88 -14.63
N GLY A 39 -5.27 4.10 -14.69
CA GLY A 39 -5.60 3.25 -15.82
C GLY A 39 -7.00 2.64 -15.69
N PHE A 40 -7.55 2.14 -16.80
CA PHE A 40 -8.80 1.37 -16.80
C PHE A 40 -8.58 0.03 -17.50
N PRO A 41 -7.75 -0.88 -16.97
CA PRO A 41 -7.38 -2.10 -17.67
C PRO A 41 -8.55 -3.06 -17.85
N ALA A 42 -9.66 -2.88 -17.11
CA ALA A 42 -10.88 -3.65 -17.30
C ALA A 42 -11.59 -3.29 -18.63
N GLU A 43 -11.36 -2.09 -19.18
CA GLU A 43 -11.92 -1.71 -20.48
C GLU A 43 -11.30 -2.53 -21.62
N GLY A 44 -12.14 -3.24 -22.37
CA GLY A 44 -11.68 -4.13 -23.45
C GLY A 44 -10.86 -5.31 -22.95
N LEU A 45 -11.02 -5.71 -21.68
CA LEU A 45 -10.33 -6.87 -21.12
C LEU A 45 -10.71 -8.14 -21.89
N THR A 46 -9.68 -8.85 -22.35
CA THR A 46 -9.81 -10.18 -22.97
C THR A 46 -8.97 -11.17 -22.17
N PRO A 47 -9.24 -12.49 -22.24
CA PRO A 47 -8.43 -13.49 -21.56
C PRO A 47 -6.93 -13.40 -21.89
N ASN A 48 -6.59 -13.08 -23.15
CA ASN A 48 -5.21 -12.90 -23.57
C ASN A 48 -4.55 -11.68 -22.91
N ARG A 49 -5.28 -10.57 -22.79
CA ARG A 49 -4.81 -9.35 -22.12
C ARG A 49 -4.63 -9.59 -20.62
N LEU A 50 -5.58 -10.27 -19.98
CA LEU A 50 -5.47 -10.65 -18.57
C LEU A 50 -4.23 -11.53 -18.30
N ALA A 51 -4.00 -12.55 -19.15
CA ALA A 51 -2.83 -13.40 -19.03
C ALA A 51 -1.50 -12.64 -19.21
N ALA A 52 -1.47 -11.61 -20.06
CA ALA A 52 -0.30 -10.76 -20.23
C ALA A 52 -0.03 -9.90 -18.98
N ILE A 53 -1.08 -9.30 -18.38
CA ILE A 53 -0.99 -8.51 -17.15
C ILE A 53 -0.41 -9.35 -16.00
N HIS A 54 -0.95 -10.56 -15.77
CA HIS A 54 -0.43 -11.46 -14.73
C HIS A 54 1.02 -11.89 -14.97
N ARG A 55 1.41 -12.14 -16.22
CA ARG A 55 2.79 -12.49 -16.57
C ARG A 55 3.77 -11.35 -16.32
N ALA A 56 3.38 -10.10 -16.59
CA ALA A 56 4.20 -8.93 -16.31
C ALA A 56 4.39 -8.75 -14.79
N ALA A 57 3.31 -8.86 -14.02
CA ALA A 57 3.36 -8.78 -12.57
C ALA A 57 4.29 -9.85 -11.96
N ALA A 58 4.21 -11.09 -12.43
CA ALA A 58 5.09 -12.18 -12.01
C ALA A 58 6.57 -11.94 -12.35
N GLN A 59 6.88 -11.07 -13.31
CA GLN A 59 8.23 -10.70 -13.73
C GLN A 59 8.74 -9.41 -13.06
N GLY A 60 7.99 -8.85 -12.12
CA GLY A 60 8.37 -7.65 -11.38
C GLY A 60 7.84 -6.34 -11.97
N ASP A 61 6.91 -6.39 -12.93
CA ASP A 61 6.18 -5.22 -13.42
C ASP A 61 4.69 -5.29 -13.00
N PRO A 62 4.36 -4.86 -11.77
CA PRO A 62 3.03 -5.06 -11.20
C PRO A 62 2.04 -3.96 -11.55
N LEU A 63 2.44 -2.88 -12.24
CA LEU A 63 1.62 -1.66 -12.35
C LEU A 63 0.23 -1.94 -12.95
N ALA A 64 0.19 -2.60 -14.11
CA ALA A 64 -1.07 -2.93 -14.78
C ALA A 64 -1.96 -3.90 -13.98
N TRP A 65 -1.35 -4.72 -13.10
CA TRP A 65 -2.11 -5.58 -12.19
C TRP A 65 -2.74 -4.78 -11.04
N LEU A 66 -2.00 -3.82 -10.48
CA LEU A 66 -2.50 -2.92 -9.44
C LEU A 66 -3.62 -2.02 -9.98
N GLU A 67 -3.45 -1.45 -11.18
CA GLU A 67 -4.49 -0.70 -11.89
C GLU A 67 -5.75 -1.54 -12.10
N LEU A 68 -5.60 -2.81 -12.52
CA LEU A 68 -6.75 -3.69 -12.75
C LEU A 68 -7.46 -4.04 -11.43
N ALA A 69 -6.72 -4.22 -10.35
CA ALA A 69 -7.30 -4.50 -9.03
C ALA A 69 -8.10 -3.30 -8.50
N GLU A 70 -7.57 -2.08 -8.62
CA GLU A 70 -8.29 -0.85 -8.24
C GLU A 70 -9.54 -0.64 -9.11
N ASP A 71 -9.43 -0.77 -10.44
CA ASP A 71 -10.58 -0.63 -11.38
C ASP A 71 -11.69 -1.67 -11.10
N ILE A 72 -11.36 -2.86 -10.57
CA ILE A 72 -12.35 -3.85 -10.11
C ILE A 72 -12.96 -3.45 -8.76
N GLU A 73 -12.15 -3.02 -7.79
CA GLU A 73 -12.61 -2.58 -6.46
C GLU A 73 -13.63 -1.44 -6.59
N GLU A 74 -13.34 -0.43 -7.41
CA GLU A 74 -14.23 0.73 -7.61
C GLU A 74 -15.58 0.37 -8.25
N ARG A 75 -15.68 -0.79 -8.90
CA ARG A 75 -16.90 -1.28 -9.55
C ARG A 75 -17.71 -2.23 -8.67
N ASP A 76 -17.15 -2.71 -7.56
CA ASP A 76 -17.83 -3.60 -6.62
C ASP A 76 -18.82 -2.77 -5.76
N PRO A 77 -20.14 -3.07 -5.76
CA PRO A 77 -21.17 -2.28 -5.07
C PRO A 77 -21.25 -2.50 -3.55
#